data_AF-A0A661VML0-F1
#
_entry.id   AF-A0A661VML0-F1
#
_cell.length_a   1.000
_cell.length_b   1.000
_cell.length_c   1.000
_cell.angle_alpha   90.00
_cell.angle_beta   90.00
_cell.angle_gamma   90.00
#
_symmetry.space_group_name_H-M   'P 1'
#
loop_
_entity.id
_entity.type
_entity.pdbx_description
1 polymer ?
#
loop_
_entity_poly.entity_id
_entity_poly.type
_entity_poly.pdbx_seq_one_letter_code
_entity_poly.pdbx_strand_id
1 'polypeptide(L)'
;GSDFRVNPERLRYTYSLQAGQTPTHGFVTSNALALPLRYRDVIGERVYRLRVQALDPDLNASPETVLDIVIKPRPFWKVPYIVVPGGLTLAAVLGAVLYVFVTSIAVEQRYRDVELTLSQDEDGLHVRARAEGHEIASANVSAAEVEALMERVVRPVLADLEEGRVSEDALRYLGRRLFETLFHGELADLVDGRTLRLRLRFEESARELVALPWEYAYGGRPPRFLGASPRTALVRDLTMAADEPPPEPRRVPRPLRILVVASSPRDLAPLGISAEQGRLEDVWKPLAERGEMEWEFLERGDKSTMDALDSRLGADEGWDIVHFTAHGKVEDARAYLRLEGEDGWHEDVDEERLSVLFAGRQGPGRVRAPTLVVLNACQSATIESARATLGLAPVLVQRGQLLAAVGMQFPIDDNSAMLFAAKFYEALFRAGQVDYAIAKARNAIISAKRGVEGRDWGSPVLYMRTREGKLFRFVGAEWLHVWRTARSRVLEFVRRRIRSRGVRRE
;
A
#
# COMPACT_ATOMS: atom_id res chain seq x y z
N GLY A 1 27.45 -6.21 27.41
CA GLY A 1 26.27 -5.63 28.07
C GLY A 1 26.31 -4.13 27.90
N SER A 2 25.47 -3.60 27.01
CA SER A 2 25.13 -2.18 26.92
C SER A 2 23.93 -2.06 25.99
N ASP A 3 22.75 -2.19 26.62
CA ASP A 3 21.40 -1.80 26.21
C ASP A 3 21.26 -1.11 24.84
N PHE A 4 20.79 -1.87 23.86
CA PHE A 4 19.99 -1.36 22.74
C PHE A 4 18.68 -0.81 23.30
N ARG A 5 18.51 0.52 23.32
CA ARG A 5 17.23 1.16 23.69
C ARG A 5 16.65 1.96 22.53
N VAL A 6 15.56 1.38 22.01
CA VAL A 6 14.37 1.99 21.38
C VAL A 6 14.63 2.81 20.10
N ASN A 7 14.40 2.17 18.95
CA ASN A 7 14.22 2.84 17.66
C ASN A 7 12.88 3.61 17.64
N PRO A 8 12.88 4.96 17.58
CA PRO A 8 11.67 5.77 17.59
C PRO A 8 11.17 6.02 16.16
N GLU A 9 10.67 4.98 15.49
CA GLU A 9 9.91 5.13 14.25
C GLU A 9 8.53 5.71 14.56
N ARG A 10 8.49 7.02 14.75
CA ARG A 10 7.30 7.82 14.93
C ARG A 10 7.35 8.90 13.86
N LEU A 11 6.29 9.01 13.06
CA LEU A 11 6.02 10.20 12.26
C LEU A 11 6.27 11.42 13.16
N ARG A 12 7.33 12.18 12.83
CA ARG A 12 7.68 13.39 13.58
C ARG A 12 6.88 14.50 12.96
N TYR A 13 6.17 15.27 13.77
CA TYR A 13 5.44 16.43 13.26
C TYR A 13 6.04 17.70 13.82
N THR A 14 6.22 18.71 12.97
CA THR A 14 6.36 20.10 13.40
C THR A 14 4.97 20.73 13.39
N TYR A 15 4.64 21.48 14.44
CA TYR A 15 3.41 22.26 14.42
C TYR A 15 3.63 23.68 14.92
N SER A 16 2.82 24.60 14.38
CA SER A 16 2.63 25.95 14.94
C SER A 16 1.15 26.20 15.20
N LEU A 17 0.82 26.67 16.40
CA LEU A 17 -0.52 27.05 16.77
C LEU A 17 -0.57 28.56 16.99
N GLN A 18 -1.44 29.26 16.26
CA GLN A 18 -1.67 30.69 16.41
C GLN A 18 -3.10 31.00 16.85
N ALA A 19 -3.22 31.76 17.93
CA ALA A 19 -4.41 32.54 18.28
C ALA A 19 -3.96 33.98 18.51
N GLY A 20 -4.25 34.88 17.57
CA GLY A 20 -3.60 36.20 17.55
C GLY A 20 -2.08 36.11 17.32
N GLN A 21 -1.27 36.95 17.98
CA GLN A 21 0.17 37.12 17.70
C GLN A 21 1.14 36.17 18.43
N THR A 22 0.67 35.16 19.18
CA THR A 22 1.58 34.31 19.98
C THR A 22 1.70 32.91 19.36
N PRO A 23 2.83 32.56 18.71
CA PRO A 23 3.05 31.21 18.20
C PRO A 23 3.52 30.25 19.30
N THR A 24 2.99 29.02 19.29
CA THR A 24 3.53 27.91 20.10
C THR A 24 4.11 26.86 19.15
N HIS A 25 5.35 26.45 19.38
CA HIS A 25 6.05 25.43 18.58
C HIS A 25 6.22 24.13 19.36
N GLY A 26 6.17 22.98 18.69
CA GLY A 26 6.47 21.70 19.32
C GLY A 26 6.74 20.57 18.33
N PHE A 27 7.26 19.47 18.87
CA PHE A 27 7.49 18.21 18.15
C PHE A 27 6.66 17.10 18.79
N VAL A 28 5.96 16.32 17.97
CA VAL A 28 5.16 15.20 18.43
C VAL A 28 5.71 13.90 17.86
N THR A 29 5.77 12.89 18.72
CA THR A 29 6.21 11.55 18.40
C THR A 29 5.01 10.61 18.67
N SER A 30 4.02 10.57 17.77
CA SER A 30 2.87 9.63 17.74
C SER A 30 1.80 10.13 16.76
N ASN A 31 0.83 9.29 16.37
CA ASN A 31 -0.34 9.66 15.55
C ASN A 31 -1.32 10.64 16.23
N ALA A 32 -0.95 11.25 17.37
CA ALA A 32 -1.80 12.12 18.15
C ALA A 32 -1.07 13.42 18.51
N LEU A 33 -1.55 14.57 18.00
CA LEU A 33 -1.06 15.89 18.39
C LEU A 33 -1.76 16.36 19.67
N ALA A 34 -1.02 16.72 20.72
CA ALA A 34 -1.57 17.30 21.94
C ALA A 34 -1.31 18.81 21.97
N LEU A 35 -2.38 19.61 21.88
CA LEU A 35 -2.27 21.08 21.94
C LEU A 35 -2.47 21.58 23.38
N PRO A 36 -1.47 22.24 24.00
CA PRO A 36 -1.61 22.80 25.34
C PRO A 36 -2.35 24.15 25.29
N LEU A 37 -3.68 24.14 25.42
CA LEU A 37 -4.49 25.36 25.53
C LEU A 37 -4.79 25.67 27.00
N ARG A 38 -4.51 26.89 27.49
CA ARG A 38 -4.95 27.26 28.85
C ARG A 38 -6.45 27.58 28.81
N TYR A 39 -7.15 27.27 29.90
CA TYR A 39 -8.61 27.51 29.99
C TYR A 39 -9.00 28.96 29.66
N ARG A 40 -8.21 29.95 30.11
CA ARG A 40 -8.41 31.38 29.79
C ARG A 40 -8.32 31.70 28.29
N ASP A 41 -7.60 30.87 27.53
CA ASP A 41 -7.37 31.08 26.11
C ASP A 41 -8.56 30.56 25.27
N VAL A 42 -9.47 29.77 25.88
CA VAL A 42 -10.64 29.17 25.21
C VAL A 42 -11.97 29.77 25.67
N ILE A 43 -11.93 30.92 26.35
CA ILE A 43 -13.11 31.69 26.73
C ILE A 43 -13.52 32.57 25.53
N GLY A 44 -14.75 32.36 25.03
CA GLY A 44 -15.30 33.03 23.84
C GLY A 44 -15.14 32.23 22.54
N GLU A 45 -15.76 32.69 21.46
CA GLU A 45 -15.56 32.08 20.13
C GLU A 45 -14.17 32.47 19.62
N ARG A 46 -13.33 31.46 19.33
CA ARG A 46 -11.97 31.68 18.83
C ARG A 46 -11.63 30.67 17.74
N VAL A 47 -10.94 31.16 16.71
CA VAL A 47 -10.38 30.34 15.64
C VAL A 47 -8.87 30.25 15.86
N TYR A 48 -8.36 29.03 15.96
CA TYR A 48 -6.94 28.76 16.02
C TYR A 48 -6.47 28.25 14.67
N ARG A 49 -5.38 28.82 14.16
CA ARG A 49 -4.74 28.29 12.96
C ARG A 49 -3.63 27.35 13.37
N LEU A 50 -3.85 26.06 13.13
CA LEU A 50 -2.86 25.00 13.35
C LEU A 50 -2.17 24.73 12.02
N ARG A 51 -0.85 24.93 11.96
CA ARG A 51 -0.04 24.42 10.86
C ARG A 51 0.65 23.15 11.29
N VAL A 52 0.62 22.11 10.47
CA VAL A 52 1.32 20.85 10.74
C VAL A 52 2.05 20.37 9.51
N GLN A 53 3.28 19.92 9.71
CA GLN A 53 4.10 19.28 8.69
C GLN A 53 4.58 17.94 9.22
N ALA A 54 4.38 16.88 8.44
CA ALA A 54 4.90 15.57 8.73
C ALA A 54 6.35 15.46 8.27
N LEU A 55 7.17 14.80 9.08
CA LEU A 55 8.55 14.50 8.79
C LEU A 55 8.63 12.98 8.69
N ASP A 56 8.75 12.51 7.46
CA ASP A 56 9.12 11.13 7.16
C ASP A 56 10.65 11.07 7.04
N PRO A 57 11.35 10.20 7.81
CA PRO A 57 12.80 10.02 7.71
C PRO A 57 13.28 9.69 6.29
N ASP A 58 12.42 9.05 5.49
CA ASP A 58 12.77 8.49 4.18
C ASP A 58 12.32 9.38 3.01
N LEU A 59 11.48 10.42 3.25
CA LEU A 59 10.71 11.09 2.19
C LEU A 59 10.68 12.64 2.21
N ASN A 60 11.60 13.30 2.91
CA ASN A 60 11.59 14.75 3.16
C ASN A 60 10.28 15.22 3.83
N ALA A 61 10.29 16.44 4.36
CA ALA A 61 9.12 17.00 5.05
C ALA A 61 7.92 17.15 4.09
N SER A 62 6.72 16.78 4.52
CA SER A 62 5.48 17.02 3.77
C SER A 62 5.26 18.52 3.55
N PRO A 63 4.42 18.94 2.58
CA PRO A 63 3.90 20.30 2.58
C PRO A 63 3.24 20.62 3.93
N GLU A 64 3.32 21.88 4.35
CA GLU A 64 2.67 22.36 5.58
C GLU A 64 1.15 22.44 5.35
N THR A 65 0.38 21.69 6.15
CA THR A 65 -1.09 21.70 6.12
C THR A 65 -1.61 22.67 7.16
N VAL A 66 -2.56 23.51 6.77
CA VAL A 66 -3.22 24.49 7.65
C VAL A 66 -4.62 24.02 8.00
N LEU A 67 -4.94 24.00 9.29
CA LEU A 67 -6.21 23.59 9.84
C LEU A 67 -6.75 24.70 10.75
N ASP A 68 -7.96 25.18 10.48
CA ASP A 68 -8.64 26.12 11.35
C ASP A 68 -9.49 25.36 12.39
N ILE A 69 -9.16 25.56 13.66
CA ILE A 69 -9.84 24.94 14.80
C ILE A 69 -10.76 25.99 15.42
N VAL A 70 -12.07 25.76 15.32
CA VAL A 70 -13.07 26.68 15.88
C VAL A 70 -13.53 26.18 17.25
N ILE A 71 -13.34 27.01 18.27
CA ILE A 71 -13.82 26.77 19.63
C ILE A 71 -15.07 27.62 19.83
N LYS A 72 -16.22 26.98 20.05
CA LYS A 72 -17.48 27.68 20.32
C LYS A 72 -17.79 27.69 21.82
N PRO A 73 -18.20 28.84 22.39
CA PRO A 73 -18.49 28.95 23.81
C PRO A 73 -19.79 28.19 24.18
N ARG A 74 -19.77 27.55 25.35
CA ARG A 74 -20.97 27.08 26.06
C ARG A 74 -20.90 27.50 27.53
N PRO A 75 -22.04 27.57 28.25
CA PRO A 75 -22.05 27.92 29.66
C PRO A 75 -21.15 26.99 30.49
N PHE A 76 -20.56 27.51 31.56
CA PHE A 76 -19.44 26.96 32.33
C PHE A 76 -19.61 25.52 32.86
N TRP A 77 -20.82 24.96 32.84
CA TRP A 77 -21.13 23.57 33.20
C TRP A 77 -21.11 22.59 32.01
N LYS A 78 -20.88 23.04 30.78
CA LYS A 78 -20.74 22.20 29.58
C LYS A 78 -19.30 22.23 29.07
N VAL A 79 -18.73 21.05 28.82
CA VAL A 79 -17.40 20.89 28.20
C VAL A 79 -17.39 21.63 26.85
N PRO A 80 -16.41 22.52 26.57
CA PRO A 80 -16.27 23.11 25.25
C PRO A 80 -16.00 22.00 24.22
N TYR A 81 -16.73 22.01 23.11
CA TYR A 81 -16.48 21.08 22.00
C TYR A 81 -15.84 21.83 20.84
N ILE A 82 -14.99 21.12 20.12
CA ILE A 82 -14.15 21.66 19.06
C ILE A 82 -14.67 21.11 17.73
N VAL A 83 -14.81 21.97 16.74
CA VAL A 83 -15.16 21.57 15.38
C VAL A 83 -13.91 21.69 14.51
N VAL A 84 -13.49 20.56 13.95
CA VAL A 84 -12.39 20.46 12.98
C VAL A 84 -12.96 19.90 11.67
N PRO A 85 -12.73 20.55 10.52
CA PRO A 85 -13.04 19.94 9.23
C PRO A 85 -12.09 18.75 8.98
N GLY A 86 -12.62 17.53 8.83
CA GLY A 86 -11.87 16.39 8.28
C GLY A 86 -11.19 15.41 9.25
N GLY A 87 -11.48 15.42 10.56
CA GLY A 87 -11.00 14.38 11.49
C GLY A 87 -11.64 14.46 12.88
N LEU A 88 -11.58 13.36 13.66
CA LEU A 88 -12.06 13.37 15.05
C LEU A 88 -11.09 14.10 15.99
N THR A 89 -11.66 14.95 16.85
CA THR A 89 -10.97 15.57 17.98
C THR A 89 -11.54 15.08 19.29
N LEU A 90 -10.68 14.63 20.21
CA LEU A 90 -11.05 14.44 21.61
C LEU A 90 -10.54 15.63 22.43
N ALA A 91 -11.45 16.28 23.16
CA ALA A 91 -11.14 17.38 24.07
C ALA A 91 -11.25 16.88 25.51
N ALA A 92 -10.15 16.92 26.27
CA ALA A 92 -10.14 16.55 27.69
C ALA A 92 -9.65 17.72 28.55
N VAL A 93 -10.41 18.05 29.60
CA VAL A 93 -10.00 19.04 30.60
C VAL A 93 -9.26 18.31 31.73
N LEU A 94 -7.96 18.58 31.88
CA LEU A 94 -7.14 18.06 32.96
C LEU A 94 -6.58 19.23 33.77
N GLY A 95 -7.22 19.55 34.90
CA GLY A 95 -6.89 20.76 35.67
C GLY A 95 -7.41 22.03 34.99
N ALA A 96 -6.54 23.03 34.77
CA ALA A 96 -6.88 24.31 34.10
C ALA A 96 -6.43 24.36 32.62
N VAL A 97 -6.10 23.21 32.03
CA VAL A 97 -5.57 23.09 30.66
C VAL A 97 -6.50 22.18 29.85
N LEU A 98 -6.91 22.65 28.68
CA LEU A 98 -7.66 21.88 27.70
C LEU A 98 -6.66 21.20 26.77
N TYR A 99 -6.71 19.87 26.71
CA TYR A 99 -5.92 19.09 25.76
C TYR A 99 -6.80 18.72 24.58
N VAL A 100 -6.36 19.12 23.38
CA VAL A 100 -6.96 18.71 22.11
C VAL A 100 -6.09 17.63 21.52
N PHE A 101 -6.66 16.44 21.29
CA PHE A 101 -5.99 15.34 20.60
C PHE A 101 -6.47 15.29 19.15
N VAL A 102 -5.56 15.56 18.20
CA VAL A 102 -5.79 15.35 16.76
C VAL A 102 -5.20 13.99 16.42
N THR A 103 -6.03 12.99 16.12
CA THR A 103 -5.62 11.57 16.11
C THR A 103 -5.40 10.96 14.73
N SER A 104 -5.54 11.76 13.67
CA SER A 104 -5.31 11.31 12.30
C SER A 104 -4.78 12.46 11.46
N ILE A 105 -3.47 12.69 11.53
CA ILE A 105 -2.78 13.36 10.44
C ILE A 105 -2.35 12.23 9.51
N ALA A 106 -3.25 11.87 8.58
CA ALA A 106 -2.86 10.98 7.50
C ALA A 106 -1.78 11.71 6.69
N VAL A 107 -0.56 11.20 6.70
CA VAL A 107 0.46 11.64 5.77
C VAL A 107 0.09 11.01 4.43
N GLU A 108 -0.75 11.71 3.69
CA GLU A 108 -0.99 11.37 2.30
C GLU A 108 0.28 11.74 1.53
N GLN A 109 0.98 10.72 1.03
CA GLN A 109 2.03 10.97 0.06
C GLN A 109 1.37 11.52 -1.20
N ARG A 110 1.55 12.82 -1.44
CA ARG A 110 1.02 13.48 -2.62
C ARG A 110 1.93 13.21 -3.81
N TYR A 111 1.59 12.17 -4.54
CA TYR A 111 2.04 12.00 -5.91
C TYR A 111 1.26 12.95 -6.83
N ARG A 112 1.91 13.51 -7.84
CA ARG A 112 1.19 14.07 -8.99
C ARG A 112 0.77 12.91 -9.89
N ASP A 113 -0.52 12.80 -10.16
CA ASP A 113 -1.06 11.76 -11.03
C ASP A 113 -0.77 12.06 -12.50
N VAL A 114 -0.14 11.10 -13.18
CA VAL A 114 0.08 11.10 -14.62
C VAL A 114 -0.36 9.73 -15.16
N GLU A 115 -1.36 9.75 -16.02
CA GLU A 115 -1.78 8.58 -16.79
C GLU A 115 -0.98 8.53 -18.09
N LEU A 116 -0.34 7.40 -18.37
CA LEU A 116 0.26 7.09 -19.67
C LEU A 116 -0.63 6.05 -20.35
N THR A 117 -1.31 6.45 -21.42
CA THR A 117 -2.09 5.54 -22.27
C THR A 117 -1.21 5.08 -23.44
N LEU A 118 -1.06 3.77 -23.58
CA LEU A 118 -0.30 3.11 -24.64
C LEU A 118 -1.28 2.44 -25.61
N SER A 119 -1.14 2.75 -26.90
CA SER A 119 -1.89 2.12 -27.99
C SER A 119 -0.93 1.82 -29.14
N GLN A 120 -1.16 0.73 -29.87
CA GLN A 120 -0.30 0.34 -30.98
C GLN A 120 -1.11 0.20 -32.28
N ASP A 121 -0.51 0.57 -33.40
CA ASP A 121 -1.03 0.35 -34.75
C ASP A 121 0.10 -0.04 -35.74
N GLU A 122 -0.14 0.10 -37.05
CA GLU A 122 0.85 -0.24 -38.10
C GLU A 122 2.08 0.69 -38.09
N ASP A 123 1.92 1.96 -37.66
CA ASP A 123 3.00 2.94 -37.62
C ASP A 123 3.87 2.75 -36.36
N GLY A 124 3.29 2.24 -35.28
CA GLY A 124 4.01 1.79 -34.10
C GLY A 124 3.26 2.01 -32.79
N LEU A 125 4.01 2.31 -31.74
CA LEU A 125 3.49 2.57 -30.40
C LEU A 125 3.26 4.06 -30.19
N HIS A 126 2.07 4.40 -29.74
CA HIS A 126 1.67 5.74 -29.33
C HIS A 126 1.54 5.81 -27.81
N VAL A 127 2.23 6.78 -27.20
CA VAL A 127 2.18 7.05 -25.77
C VAL A 127 1.57 8.43 -25.55
N ARG A 128 0.46 8.49 -24.84
CA ARG A 128 -0.22 9.75 -24.48
C ARG A 128 -0.21 9.94 -22.97
N ALA A 129 0.33 11.07 -22.51
CA ALA A 129 0.32 11.45 -21.11
C ALA A 129 -0.85 12.38 -20.79
N ARG A 130 -1.62 12.05 -19.75
CA ARG A 130 -2.68 12.90 -19.21
C ARG A 130 -2.44 13.23 -17.74
N ALA A 131 -2.75 14.46 -17.37
CA ALA A 131 -2.87 14.87 -15.97
C ALA A 131 -4.17 15.68 -15.82
N GLU A 132 -4.90 15.43 -14.74
CA GLU A 132 -6.15 16.14 -14.44
C GLU A 132 -7.16 16.10 -15.62
N GLY A 133 -7.20 14.98 -16.35
CA GLY A 133 -8.10 14.77 -17.49
C GLY A 133 -7.66 15.40 -18.82
N HIS A 134 -6.55 16.14 -18.84
CA HIS A 134 -6.04 16.81 -20.03
C HIS A 134 -4.78 16.12 -20.54
N GLU A 135 -4.63 16.02 -21.87
CA GLU A 135 -3.38 15.60 -22.48
C GLU A 135 -2.32 16.67 -22.25
N ILE A 136 -1.16 16.25 -21.73
CA ILE A 136 -0.05 17.14 -21.37
C ILE A 136 1.19 16.93 -22.24
N ALA A 137 1.30 15.77 -22.89
CA ALA A 137 2.38 15.40 -23.80
C ALA A 137 2.03 14.09 -24.51
N SER A 138 2.62 13.85 -25.67
CA SER A 138 2.54 12.58 -26.38
C SER A 138 3.85 12.28 -27.10
N ALA A 139 4.06 11.00 -27.39
CA ALA A 139 5.24 10.55 -28.10
C ALA A 139 4.94 9.26 -28.87
N ASN A 140 5.59 9.09 -30.02
CA ASN A 140 5.42 7.92 -30.88
C ASN A 140 6.75 7.19 -31.01
N VAL A 141 6.71 5.87 -31.04
CA VAL A 141 7.84 4.97 -31.27
C VAL A 141 7.50 4.13 -32.48
N SER A 142 8.37 4.09 -33.48
CA SER A 142 8.08 3.38 -34.72
C SER A 142 7.93 1.87 -34.50
N ALA A 143 7.13 1.20 -35.33
CA ALA A 143 6.95 -0.25 -35.26
C ALA A 143 8.30 -1.01 -35.28
N ALA A 144 9.26 -0.56 -36.10
CA ALA A 144 10.60 -1.12 -36.18
C ALA A 144 11.40 -0.97 -34.88
N GLU A 145 11.23 0.14 -34.15
CA GLU A 145 11.88 0.34 -32.86
C GLU A 145 11.26 -0.52 -31.76
N VAL A 146 9.94 -0.71 -31.78
CA VAL A 146 9.23 -1.62 -30.87
C VAL A 146 9.67 -3.06 -31.11
N GLU A 147 9.71 -3.50 -32.37
CA GLU A 147 10.21 -4.84 -32.73
C GLU A 147 11.66 -5.02 -32.28
N ALA A 148 12.53 -4.04 -32.54
CA ALA A 148 13.93 -4.08 -32.11
C ALA A 148 14.07 -4.12 -30.58
N LEU A 149 13.23 -3.38 -29.83
CA LEU A 149 13.17 -3.46 -28.37
C LEU A 149 12.83 -4.88 -27.94
N MET A 150 11.77 -5.46 -28.51
CA MET A 150 11.29 -6.79 -28.14
C MET A 150 12.32 -7.88 -28.43
N GLU A 151 12.83 -7.93 -29.66
CA GLU A 151 13.72 -9.01 -30.12
C GLU A 151 15.15 -8.88 -29.59
N ARG A 152 15.69 -7.66 -29.56
CA ARG A 152 17.13 -7.45 -29.31
C ARG A 152 17.45 -7.08 -27.87
N VAL A 153 16.46 -6.70 -27.07
CA VAL A 153 16.66 -6.23 -25.70
C VAL A 153 15.83 -7.03 -24.72
N VAL A 154 14.50 -7.02 -24.89
CA VAL A 154 13.57 -7.62 -23.94
C VAL A 154 13.76 -9.14 -23.90
N ARG A 155 13.62 -9.85 -25.03
CA ARG A 155 13.77 -11.31 -25.07
C ARG A 155 15.07 -11.83 -24.43
N PRO A 156 16.27 -11.36 -24.82
CA PRO A 156 17.51 -11.89 -24.26
C PRO A 156 17.67 -11.54 -22.77
N VAL A 157 17.38 -10.30 -22.37
CA VAL A 157 17.56 -9.88 -20.97
C VAL A 157 16.52 -10.50 -20.05
N LEU A 158 15.29 -10.70 -20.53
CA LEU A 158 14.26 -11.43 -19.78
C LEU A 158 14.68 -12.88 -19.55
N ALA A 159 15.20 -13.59 -20.56
CA ALA A 159 15.69 -14.95 -20.37
C ALA A 159 16.80 -15.02 -19.30
N ASP A 160 17.76 -14.09 -19.33
CA ASP A 160 18.81 -14.02 -18.31
C ASP A 160 18.27 -13.60 -16.93
N LEU A 161 17.24 -12.77 -16.87
CA LEU A 161 16.60 -12.35 -15.61
C LEU A 161 15.82 -13.52 -14.99
N GLU A 162 15.10 -14.27 -15.82
CA GLU A 162 14.34 -15.46 -15.50
C GLU A 162 15.23 -16.59 -14.96
N GLU A 163 16.45 -16.71 -15.48
CA GLU A 163 17.46 -17.66 -14.99
C GLU A 163 18.33 -17.10 -13.84
N GLY A 164 18.05 -15.87 -13.37
CA GLY A 164 18.83 -15.21 -12.32
C GLY A 164 20.27 -14.85 -12.72
N ARG A 165 20.60 -14.92 -14.02
CA ARG A 165 21.94 -14.72 -14.59
C ARG A 165 22.21 -13.30 -15.11
N VAL A 166 21.20 -12.42 -15.14
CA VAL A 166 21.37 -11.05 -15.69
C VAL A 166 22.48 -10.30 -14.94
N SER A 167 23.12 -9.29 -15.52
CA SER A 167 24.09 -8.41 -14.85
C SER A 167 23.43 -7.09 -14.45
N GLU A 168 24.03 -6.30 -13.54
CA GLU A 168 23.49 -4.97 -13.25
C GLU A 168 23.52 -4.07 -14.49
N ASP A 169 24.57 -4.15 -15.31
CA ASP A 169 24.69 -3.40 -16.56
C ASP A 169 23.62 -3.80 -17.58
N ALA A 170 23.33 -5.10 -17.71
CA ALA A 170 22.27 -5.60 -18.57
C ALA A 170 20.89 -5.14 -18.07
N LEU A 171 20.65 -5.14 -16.75
CA LEU A 171 19.41 -4.63 -16.18
C LEU A 171 19.26 -3.12 -16.38
N ARG A 172 20.33 -2.33 -16.21
CA ARG A 172 20.34 -0.89 -16.53
C ARG A 172 20.17 -0.63 -18.02
N TYR A 173 20.68 -1.51 -18.88
CA TYR A 173 20.48 -1.42 -20.32
C TYR A 173 19.02 -1.68 -20.70
N LEU A 174 18.43 -2.78 -20.23
CA LEU A 174 16.98 -3.03 -20.37
C LEU A 174 16.17 -1.85 -19.84
N GLY A 175 16.49 -1.39 -18.64
CA GLY A 175 15.81 -0.29 -18.00
C GLY A 175 15.86 1.01 -18.80
N ARG A 176 17.00 1.36 -19.39
CA ARG A 176 17.11 2.53 -20.28
C ARG A 176 16.22 2.39 -21.50
N ARG A 177 16.21 1.21 -22.13
CA ARG A 177 15.39 0.96 -23.32
C ARG A 177 13.90 1.01 -23.00
N LEU A 178 13.46 0.43 -21.89
CA LEU A 178 12.08 0.57 -21.40
C LEU A 178 11.72 2.02 -21.07
N PHE A 179 12.65 2.76 -20.45
CA PHE A 179 12.45 4.18 -20.15
C PHE A 179 12.27 5.00 -21.42
N GLU A 180 13.16 4.84 -22.41
CA GLU A 180 13.13 5.55 -23.69
C GLU A 180 11.86 5.23 -24.50
N THR A 181 11.24 4.07 -24.31
CA THR A 181 9.96 3.74 -24.93
C THR A 181 8.78 4.50 -24.32
N LEU A 182 8.82 4.83 -23.02
CA LEU A 182 7.75 5.58 -22.35
C LEU A 182 8.00 7.09 -22.29
N PHE A 183 9.27 7.49 -22.21
CA PHE A 183 9.70 8.82 -21.80
C PHE A 183 10.75 9.36 -22.77
N HIS A 184 10.30 9.75 -23.96
CA HIS A 184 11.08 10.49 -24.96
C HIS A 184 10.37 11.77 -25.39
N GLY A 185 11.11 12.67 -26.05
CA GLY A 185 10.61 13.99 -26.40
C GLY A 185 10.12 14.76 -25.17
N GLU A 186 8.91 15.32 -25.24
CA GLU A 186 8.28 16.08 -24.16
C GLU A 186 7.98 15.24 -22.90
N LEU A 187 7.85 13.91 -23.04
CA LEU A 187 7.59 13.01 -21.91
C LEU A 187 8.81 12.85 -20.99
N ALA A 188 10.02 13.02 -21.51
CA ALA A 188 11.25 12.85 -20.74
C ALA A 188 11.34 13.82 -19.55
N ASP A 189 10.84 15.04 -19.71
CA ASP A 189 10.88 16.09 -18.68
C ASP A 189 9.85 15.85 -17.56
N LEU A 190 8.87 14.96 -17.75
CA LEU A 190 7.84 14.69 -16.75
C LEU A 190 8.43 14.08 -15.48
N VAL A 191 9.39 13.17 -15.62
CA VAL A 191 9.96 12.37 -14.52
C VAL A 191 11.07 13.08 -13.73
N ASP A 192 11.43 14.29 -14.14
CA ASP A 192 12.53 15.08 -13.56
C ASP A 192 12.03 15.98 -12.41
N GLY A 193 12.66 15.87 -11.25
CA GLY A 193 12.40 16.73 -10.09
C GLY A 193 11.02 16.59 -9.41
N ARG A 194 10.15 15.67 -9.87
CA ARG A 194 8.77 15.52 -9.38
C ARG A 194 8.55 14.17 -8.68
N THR A 195 7.60 14.15 -7.75
CA THR A 195 7.05 12.94 -7.15
C THR A 195 5.79 12.55 -7.90
N LEU A 196 5.80 11.43 -8.63
CA LEU A 196 4.76 11.06 -9.59
C LEU A 196 4.10 9.73 -9.25
N ARG A 197 2.81 9.63 -9.54
CA ARG A 197 2.13 8.36 -9.74
C ARG A 197 2.00 8.18 -11.23
N LEU A 198 2.68 7.18 -11.75
CA LEU A 198 2.66 6.80 -13.15
C LEU A 198 1.68 5.66 -13.33
N ARG A 199 0.51 5.96 -13.88
CA ARG A 199 -0.55 5.01 -14.18
C ARG A 199 -0.41 4.55 -15.62
N LEU A 200 0.09 3.34 -15.82
CA LEU A 200 0.22 2.76 -17.15
C LEU A 200 -1.09 2.09 -17.56
N ARG A 201 -1.72 2.61 -18.60
CA ARG A 201 -2.92 2.07 -19.21
C ARG A 201 -2.58 1.55 -20.60
N PHE A 202 -2.97 0.33 -20.89
CA PHE A 202 -2.73 -0.32 -22.18
C PHE A 202 -4.07 -0.52 -22.87
N GLU A 203 -4.21 0.02 -24.07
CA GLU A 203 -5.34 -0.32 -24.94
C GLU A 203 -5.19 -1.76 -25.46
N GLU A 204 -6.28 -2.35 -25.95
CA GLU A 204 -6.26 -3.75 -26.42
C GLU A 204 -5.19 -3.99 -27.50
N SER A 205 -4.94 -2.99 -28.35
CA SER A 205 -3.91 -3.08 -29.40
C SER A 205 -2.48 -3.14 -28.86
N ALA A 206 -2.25 -2.71 -27.62
CA ALA A 206 -0.95 -2.72 -26.95
C ALA A 206 -0.85 -3.77 -25.82
N ARG A 207 -1.76 -4.77 -25.79
CA ARG A 207 -1.84 -5.76 -24.69
C ARG A 207 -0.55 -6.54 -24.45
N GLU A 208 0.24 -6.80 -25.49
CA GLU A 208 1.51 -7.54 -25.39
C GLU A 208 2.54 -6.78 -24.55
N LEU A 209 2.44 -5.45 -24.50
CA LEU A 209 3.33 -4.59 -23.74
C LEU A 209 3.00 -4.59 -22.24
N VAL A 210 1.82 -5.08 -21.83
CA VAL A 210 1.42 -5.13 -20.41
C VAL A 210 2.40 -5.98 -19.61
N ALA A 211 2.83 -7.11 -20.15
CA ALA A 211 3.70 -8.08 -19.48
C ALA A 211 5.17 -7.65 -19.36
N LEU A 212 5.56 -6.53 -20.00
CA LEU A 212 6.92 -6.03 -19.88
C LEU A 212 7.20 -5.51 -18.46
N PRO A 213 8.45 -5.64 -17.97
CA PRO A 213 8.79 -5.29 -16.61
C PRO A 213 9.12 -3.80 -16.48
N TRP A 214 8.13 -2.95 -16.73
CA TRP A 214 8.26 -1.49 -16.71
C TRP A 214 8.78 -0.95 -15.37
N GLU A 215 8.67 -1.72 -14.29
CA GLU A 215 9.32 -1.48 -13.00
C GLU A 215 10.82 -1.20 -13.15
N TYR A 216 11.50 -1.89 -14.06
CA TYR A 216 12.92 -1.70 -14.33
C TYR A 216 13.26 -0.47 -15.18
N ALA A 217 12.28 0.33 -15.62
CA ALA A 217 12.55 1.55 -16.37
C ALA A 217 13.57 2.44 -15.62
N TYR A 218 14.69 2.75 -16.28
CA TYR A 218 15.85 3.43 -15.71
C TYR A 218 16.12 4.72 -16.49
N GLY A 219 15.86 5.87 -15.85
CA GLY A 219 16.02 7.18 -16.50
C GLY A 219 15.75 8.37 -15.58
N GLY A 220 15.49 9.52 -16.19
CA GLY A 220 15.40 10.83 -15.52
C GLY A 220 16.76 11.43 -15.14
N ARG A 221 16.72 12.59 -14.46
CA ARG A 221 17.90 13.38 -14.07
C ARG A 221 17.88 13.68 -12.55
N PRO A 222 18.78 13.05 -11.74
CA PRO A 222 19.72 12.01 -12.11
C PRO A 222 19.03 10.67 -12.46
N PRO A 223 19.71 9.79 -13.22
CA PRO A 223 19.12 8.54 -13.68
C PRO A 223 18.90 7.56 -12.52
N ARG A 224 17.70 6.98 -12.45
CA ARG A 224 17.27 6.05 -11.40
C ARG A 224 16.28 5.02 -11.96
N PHE A 225 16.14 3.90 -11.25
CA PHE A 225 15.03 2.97 -11.49
C PHE A 225 13.73 3.60 -11.00
N LEU A 226 12.75 3.74 -11.89
CA LEU A 226 11.46 4.35 -11.56
C LEU A 226 10.66 3.48 -10.59
N GLY A 227 10.63 2.15 -10.77
CA GLY A 227 9.86 1.25 -9.92
C GLY A 227 10.40 1.10 -8.49
N ALA A 228 11.68 1.38 -8.26
CA ALA A 228 12.33 1.29 -6.94
C ALA A 228 12.48 2.65 -6.23
N SER A 229 12.10 3.73 -6.90
CA SER A 229 12.26 5.10 -6.41
C SER A 229 11.08 5.50 -5.53
N PRO A 230 11.30 6.04 -4.32
CA PRO A 230 10.21 6.50 -3.45
C PRO A 230 9.46 7.72 -4.03
N ARG A 231 10.06 8.39 -5.03
CA ARG A 231 9.44 9.49 -5.79
C ARG A 231 8.47 9.02 -6.87
N THR A 232 8.37 7.72 -7.12
CA THR A 232 7.57 7.22 -8.25
C THR A 232 6.75 6.02 -7.82
N ALA A 233 5.43 6.16 -7.86
CA ALA A 233 4.50 5.03 -7.74
C ALA A 233 4.11 4.58 -9.16
N LEU A 234 4.75 3.51 -9.65
CA LEU A 234 4.45 2.92 -10.96
C LEU A 234 3.44 1.78 -10.80
N VAL A 235 2.31 1.90 -11.51
CA VAL A 235 1.15 0.99 -11.36
C VAL A 235 0.50 0.69 -12.71
N ARG A 236 -0.15 -0.46 -12.81
CA ARG A 236 -1.00 -0.82 -13.95
C ARG A 236 -2.43 -0.39 -13.67
N ASP A 237 -2.96 0.42 -14.56
CA ASP A 237 -4.25 1.05 -14.40
C ASP A 237 -5.33 0.33 -15.19
N LEU A 238 -6.30 -0.20 -14.46
CA LEU A 238 -7.47 -0.91 -14.98
C LEU A 238 -8.75 -0.12 -14.72
N THR A 239 -8.66 1.19 -14.49
CA THR A 239 -9.84 2.06 -14.38
C THR A 239 -10.69 1.91 -15.64
N MET A 240 -11.97 1.57 -15.45
CA MET A 240 -12.94 1.44 -16.54
C MET A 240 -13.21 2.80 -17.20
N ALA A 241 -14.01 2.82 -18.27
CA ALA A 241 -14.28 3.97 -19.15
C ALA A 241 -14.41 5.31 -18.40
N ALA A 242 -14.03 6.41 -19.07
CA ALA A 242 -13.94 7.75 -18.47
C ALA A 242 -15.21 8.21 -17.73
N ASP A 243 -16.37 7.67 -18.10
CA ASP A 243 -17.69 8.02 -17.60
C ASP A 243 -18.09 7.29 -16.30
N GLU A 244 -17.38 6.24 -15.88
CA GLU A 244 -17.65 5.58 -14.61
C GLU A 244 -16.93 6.30 -13.46
N PRO A 245 -17.63 6.67 -12.36
CA PRO A 245 -16.98 7.25 -11.21
C PRO A 245 -15.96 6.25 -10.65
N PRO A 246 -14.75 6.70 -10.27
CA PRO A 246 -13.77 5.80 -9.70
C PRO A 246 -14.31 5.17 -8.41
N PRO A 247 -13.99 3.90 -8.13
CA PRO A 247 -14.47 3.26 -6.93
C PRO A 247 -13.93 3.97 -5.69
N GLU A 248 -14.83 4.23 -4.74
CA GLU A 248 -14.47 4.84 -3.46
C GLU A 248 -13.66 3.87 -2.58
N PRO A 249 -12.68 4.39 -1.81
CA PRO A 249 -11.96 3.57 -0.82
C PRO A 249 -12.93 2.93 0.19
N ARG A 250 -12.72 1.65 0.49
CA ARG A 250 -13.57 0.90 1.42
C ARG A 250 -13.41 1.46 2.84
N ARG A 251 -14.54 1.74 3.49
CA ARG A 251 -14.56 2.12 4.91
C ARG A 251 -14.44 0.87 5.76
N VAL A 252 -13.33 0.71 6.47
CA VAL A 252 -13.01 -0.50 7.24
C VAL A 252 -12.56 -0.14 8.65
N PRO A 253 -13.03 -0.82 9.70
CA PRO A 253 -12.43 -0.64 11.02
C PRO A 253 -11.10 -1.37 11.13
N ARG A 254 -10.27 -0.90 12.07
CA ARG A 254 -9.03 -1.59 12.45
C ARG A 254 -9.32 -2.71 13.46
N PRO A 255 -8.54 -3.80 13.43
CA PRO A 255 -7.47 -4.12 12.47
C PRO A 255 -7.99 -4.46 11.06
N LEU A 256 -7.15 -4.38 10.00
CA LEU A 256 -7.51 -5.09 8.75
C LEU A 256 -7.34 -6.59 8.96
N ARG A 257 -8.26 -7.35 8.37
CA ARG A 257 -8.28 -8.80 8.42
C ARG A 257 -7.67 -9.38 7.15
N ILE A 258 -6.65 -10.21 7.30
CA ILE A 258 -5.95 -10.87 6.19
C ILE A 258 -6.21 -12.37 6.25
N LEU A 259 -6.78 -12.93 5.20
CA LEU A 259 -6.82 -14.38 5.01
C LEU A 259 -5.57 -14.80 4.25
N VAL A 260 -4.75 -15.67 4.83
CA VAL A 260 -3.61 -16.28 4.13
C VAL A 260 -4.03 -17.65 3.63
N VAL A 261 -3.93 -17.85 2.31
CA VAL A 261 -4.22 -19.12 1.64
C VAL A 261 -2.88 -19.72 1.23
N ALA A 262 -2.43 -20.70 1.99
CA ALA A 262 -1.20 -21.43 1.75
C ALA A 262 -1.54 -22.82 1.19
N SER A 263 -1.20 -23.06 -0.09
CA SER A 263 -1.48 -24.30 -0.79
C SER A 263 -0.20 -25.07 -1.08
N SER A 264 -0.09 -26.30 -0.57
CA SER A 264 1.05 -27.17 -0.84
C SER A 264 0.61 -28.59 -1.23
N PRO A 265 -0.01 -28.76 -2.41
CA PRO A 265 -0.50 -30.05 -2.87
C PRO A 265 0.59 -31.12 -2.89
N ARG A 266 0.22 -32.36 -2.57
CA ARG A 266 1.16 -33.47 -2.29
C ARG A 266 1.98 -33.92 -3.50
N ASP A 267 1.48 -33.65 -4.70
CA ASP A 267 2.06 -34.08 -5.97
C ASP A 267 2.90 -32.99 -6.66
N LEU A 268 3.02 -31.82 -6.02
CA LEU A 268 3.90 -30.74 -6.45
C LEU A 268 5.12 -30.65 -5.53
N ALA A 269 6.10 -29.84 -5.94
CA ALA A 269 7.21 -29.50 -5.06
C ALA A 269 6.67 -28.85 -3.78
N PRO A 270 7.05 -29.35 -2.58
CA PRO A 270 6.48 -28.87 -1.34
C PRO A 270 6.85 -27.40 -1.13
N LEU A 271 5.85 -26.57 -0.81
CA LEU A 271 6.10 -25.24 -0.32
C LEU A 271 6.52 -25.34 1.15
N GLY A 272 7.51 -24.54 1.56
CA GLY A 272 7.96 -24.46 2.95
C GLY A 272 6.96 -23.76 3.85
N ILE A 273 5.68 -24.14 3.82
CA ILE A 273 4.55 -23.43 4.42
C ILE A 273 4.78 -23.14 5.90
N SER A 274 5.20 -24.11 6.70
CA SER A 274 5.45 -23.87 8.13
C SER A 274 6.58 -22.86 8.37
N ALA A 275 7.63 -22.88 7.53
CA ALA A 275 8.72 -21.91 7.62
C ALA A 275 8.27 -20.53 7.12
N GLU A 276 7.45 -20.47 6.08
CA GLU A 276 6.86 -19.22 5.57
C GLU A 276 5.88 -18.61 6.56
N GLN A 277 5.02 -19.43 7.17
CA GLN A 277 4.12 -19.03 8.25
C GLN A 277 4.90 -18.40 9.41
N GLY A 278 5.91 -19.08 9.94
CA GLY A 278 6.73 -18.52 11.02
C GLY A 278 7.37 -17.18 10.65
N ARG A 279 7.87 -17.07 9.40
CA ARG A 279 8.46 -15.84 8.86
C ARG A 279 7.44 -14.71 8.71
N LEU A 280 6.25 -14.99 8.20
CA LEU A 280 5.16 -13.99 8.10
C LEU A 280 4.65 -13.58 9.47
N GLU A 281 4.50 -14.53 10.40
CA GLU A 281 4.11 -14.25 11.78
C GLU A 281 5.11 -13.34 12.49
N ASP A 282 6.42 -13.57 12.32
CA ASP A 282 7.48 -12.71 12.87
C ASP A 282 7.39 -11.27 12.34
N VAL A 283 7.08 -11.12 11.05
CA VAL A 283 6.92 -9.84 10.37
C VAL A 283 5.63 -9.12 10.80
N TRP A 284 4.54 -9.86 11.01
CA TRP A 284 3.21 -9.31 11.26
C TRP A 284 2.86 -9.15 12.74
N LYS A 285 3.50 -9.90 13.64
CA LYS A 285 3.27 -9.79 15.07
C LYS A 285 3.42 -8.36 15.61
N PRO A 286 4.45 -7.58 15.24
CA PRO A 286 4.53 -6.18 15.65
C PRO A 286 3.35 -5.32 15.15
N LEU A 287 2.79 -5.62 13.98
CA LEU A 287 1.62 -4.92 13.41
C LEU A 287 0.34 -5.31 14.17
N ALA A 288 0.17 -6.59 14.52
CA ALA A 288 -0.97 -7.06 15.30
C ALA A 288 -0.95 -6.57 16.75
N GLU A 289 0.21 -6.51 17.40
CA GLU A 289 0.36 -5.96 18.76
C GLU A 289 -0.04 -4.47 18.82
N ARG A 290 0.06 -3.74 17.69
CA ARG A 290 -0.42 -2.36 17.56
C ARG A 290 -1.90 -2.25 17.20
N GLY A 291 -2.60 -3.37 17.00
CA GLY A 291 -3.98 -3.41 16.54
C GLY A 291 -4.15 -2.90 15.11
N GLU A 292 -3.11 -2.97 14.29
CA GLU A 292 -3.15 -2.56 12.89
C GLU A 292 -3.69 -3.67 12.00
N MET A 293 -3.34 -4.93 12.32
CA MET A 293 -3.72 -6.10 11.54
C MET A 293 -4.10 -7.30 12.39
N GLU A 294 -4.89 -8.19 11.79
CA GLU A 294 -5.06 -9.57 12.22
C GLU A 294 -5.01 -10.46 10.99
N TRP A 295 -4.56 -11.69 11.17
CA TRP A 295 -4.47 -12.64 10.08
C TRP A 295 -4.94 -14.02 10.54
N GLU A 296 -5.31 -14.84 9.57
CA GLU A 296 -5.57 -16.24 9.75
C GLU A 296 -5.00 -17.00 8.56
N PHE A 297 -4.28 -18.07 8.85
CA PHE A 297 -3.94 -19.05 7.83
C PHE A 297 -5.15 -19.96 7.62
N LEU A 298 -5.49 -20.21 6.37
CA LEU A 298 -6.46 -21.22 5.98
C LEU A 298 -5.86 -22.61 6.24
N GLU A 299 -5.68 -22.93 7.51
CA GLU A 299 -4.93 -24.07 8.00
C GLU A 299 -5.47 -24.49 9.37
N ARG A 300 -6.58 -25.24 9.40
CA ARG A 300 -6.86 -26.23 10.44
C ARG A 300 -8.16 -26.97 10.17
N GLY A 301 -8.03 -28.22 9.75
CA GLY A 301 -9.18 -29.09 9.47
C GLY A 301 -8.87 -29.99 8.29
N ASP A 302 -8.91 -29.45 7.08
CA ASP A 302 -8.63 -30.16 5.83
C ASP A 302 -8.37 -29.09 4.76
N LYS A 303 -7.11 -28.95 4.30
CA LYS A 303 -6.67 -28.44 2.99
C LYS A 303 -7.09 -27.01 2.54
N SER A 304 -6.25 -26.36 1.75
CA SER A 304 -6.55 -25.05 1.16
C SER A 304 -7.44 -25.18 -0.09
N THR A 305 -8.60 -25.83 0.05
CA THR A 305 -9.50 -26.13 -1.08
C THR A 305 -10.31 -24.91 -1.50
N MET A 306 -10.87 -24.96 -2.72
CA MET A 306 -11.81 -23.95 -3.19
C MET A 306 -13.04 -23.83 -2.29
N ASP A 307 -13.52 -24.95 -1.73
CA ASP A 307 -14.65 -24.97 -0.80
C ASP A 307 -14.27 -24.38 0.56
N ALA A 308 -13.07 -24.69 1.07
CA ALA A 308 -12.57 -24.10 2.30
C ALA A 308 -12.38 -22.58 2.16
N LEU A 309 -11.84 -22.12 1.02
CA LEU A 309 -11.70 -20.72 0.70
C LEU A 309 -13.08 -20.02 0.61
N ASP A 310 -14.03 -20.59 -0.11
CA ASP A 310 -15.39 -20.05 -0.21
C ASP A 310 -16.08 -20.01 1.17
N SER A 311 -16.05 -21.11 1.92
CA SER A 311 -16.58 -21.16 3.27
C SER A 311 -15.98 -20.07 4.17
N ARG A 312 -14.65 -19.91 4.13
CA ARG A 312 -13.96 -18.96 5.02
C ARG A 312 -14.14 -17.51 4.62
N LEU A 313 -14.27 -17.22 3.32
CA LEU A 313 -14.64 -15.90 2.80
C LEU A 313 -16.06 -15.49 3.21
N GLY A 314 -16.94 -16.46 3.50
CA GLY A 314 -18.33 -16.25 3.92
C GLY A 314 -18.57 -16.07 5.40
N ALA A 315 -17.57 -16.36 6.23
CA ALA A 315 -17.72 -16.29 7.67
C ALA A 315 -17.98 -14.85 8.16
N ASP A 316 -18.69 -14.74 9.29
CA ASP A 316 -19.42 -13.56 9.79
C ASP A 316 -18.80 -12.19 9.49
N GLU A 317 -17.52 -11.99 9.84
CA GLU A 317 -16.87 -10.68 9.73
C GLU A 317 -16.20 -10.43 8.37
N GLY A 318 -16.01 -11.45 7.52
CA GLY A 318 -15.37 -11.37 6.20
C GLY A 318 -13.90 -10.92 6.21
N TRP A 319 -13.33 -10.62 5.04
CA TRP A 319 -11.90 -10.30 4.92
C TRP A 319 -11.65 -9.00 4.15
N ASP A 320 -10.60 -8.27 4.51
CA ASP A 320 -10.20 -7.05 3.80
C ASP A 320 -9.18 -7.37 2.69
N ILE A 321 -8.32 -8.37 2.93
CA ILE A 321 -7.24 -8.78 2.03
C ILE A 321 -7.17 -10.32 2.01
N VAL A 322 -6.89 -10.90 0.83
CA VAL A 322 -6.46 -12.30 0.71
C VAL A 322 -5.02 -12.35 0.20
N HIS A 323 -4.17 -13.10 0.89
CA HIS A 323 -2.78 -13.35 0.51
C HIS A 323 -2.64 -14.80 0.10
N PHE A 324 -2.27 -15.06 -1.15
CA PHE A 324 -2.02 -16.41 -1.64
C PHE A 324 -0.53 -16.72 -1.66
N THR A 325 -0.21 -17.90 -1.15
CA THR A 325 1.05 -18.60 -1.29
C THR A 325 0.72 -19.94 -1.94
N ALA A 326 0.88 -20.02 -3.26
CA ALA A 326 0.52 -21.21 -4.02
C ALA A 326 1.32 -21.29 -5.33
N HIS A 327 1.40 -22.49 -5.89
CA HIS A 327 1.93 -22.69 -7.24
C HIS A 327 0.97 -22.13 -8.29
N GLY A 328 1.53 -21.70 -9.41
CA GLY A 328 0.78 -21.28 -10.59
C GLY A 328 1.18 -22.07 -11.84
N LYS A 329 0.30 -22.09 -12.82
CA LYS A 329 0.49 -22.75 -14.12
C LYS A 329 -0.02 -21.84 -15.23
N VAL A 330 0.62 -21.86 -16.39
CA VAL A 330 0.12 -21.20 -17.60
C VAL A 330 -0.04 -22.23 -18.70
N GLU A 331 -1.27 -22.41 -19.17
CA GLU A 331 -1.61 -23.38 -20.23
C GLU A 331 -2.63 -22.75 -21.17
N ASP A 332 -2.46 -22.90 -22.48
CA ASP A 332 -3.37 -22.37 -23.50
C ASP A 332 -3.73 -20.88 -23.33
N ALA A 333 -2.72 -20.06 -22.98
CA ALA A 333 -2.85 -18.64 -22.68
C ALA A 333 -3.77 -18.29 -21.49
N ARG A 334 -4.06 -19.26 -20.62
CA ARG A 334 -4.78 -19.09 -19.35
C ARG A 334 -3.85 -19.27 -18.17
N ALA A 335 -4.13 -18.54 -17.10
CA ALA A 335 -3.40 -18.64 -15.84
C ALA A 335 -4.24 -19.39 -14.80
N TYR A 336 -3.58 -20.28 -14.07
CA TYR A 336 -4.18 -21.10 -13.03
C TYR A 336 -3.42 -20.95 -11.72
N LEU A 337 -4.16 -20.97 -10.61
CA LEU A 337 -3.61 -21.16 -9.28
C LEU A 337 -3.84 -22.61 -8.85
N ARG A 338 -2.81 -23.27 -8.31
CA ARG A 338 -2.89 -24.66 -7.88
C ARG A 338 -3.21 -24.74 -6.41
N LEU A 339 -4.50 -24.94 -6.12
CA LEU A 339 -5.01 -25.16 -4.78
C LEU A 339 -4.99 -26.65 -4.44
N GLU A 340 -5.26 -27.00 -3.19
CA GLU A 340 -5.41 -28.40 -2.78
C GLU A 340 -6.84 -28.87 -3.08
N GLY A 341 -7.00 -30.05 -3.68
CA GLY A 341 -8.28 -30.73 -3.79
C GLY A 341 -8.63 -31.50 -2.51
N GLU A 342 -9.85 -32.02 -2.42
CA GLU A 342 -10.33 -32.81 -1.27
C GLU A 342 -9.54 -34.10 -1.02
N ASP A 343 -8.69 -34.53 -1.94
CA ASP A 343 -7.77 -35.67 -1.83
C ASP A 343 -6.33 -35.26 -1.47
N GLY A 344 -6.03 -33.95 -1.47
CA GLY A 344 -4.72 -33.37 -1.18
C GLY A 344 -3.80 -33.28 -2.41
N TRP A 345 -4.31 -33.61 -3.60
CA TRP A 345 -3.64 -33.37 -4.88
C TRP A 345 -3.95 -31.97 -5.36
N HIS A 346 -3.22 -31.49 -6.38
CA HIS A 346 -3.50 -30.16 -6.90
C HIS A 346 -4.83 -30.12 -7.64
N GLU A 347 -5.51 -28.98 -7.53
CA GLU A 347 -6.61 -28.56 -8.37
C GLU A 347 -6.19 -27.29 -9.10
N ASP A 348 -6.20 -27.32 -10.44
CA ASP A 348 -5.97 -26.14 -11.28
C ASP A 348 -7.23 -25.25 -11.21
N VAL A 349 -7.11 -24.09 -10.54
CA VAL A 349 -8.19 -23.10 -10.42
C VAL A 349 -7.91 -21.93 -11.35
N ASP A 350 -8.79 -21.73 -12.33
CA ASP A 350 -8.66 -20.65 -13.29
C ASP A 350 -9.15 -19.29 -12.78
N GLU A 351 -8.89 -18.28 -13.60
CA GLU A 351 -9.32 -16.89 -13.40
C GLU A 351 -10.84 -16.72 -13.25
N GLU A 352 -11.67 -17.54 -13.89
CA GLU A 352 -13.13 -17.43 -13.85
C GLU A 352 -13.63 -17.88 -12.48
N ARG A 353 -13.21 -19.07 -12.04
CA ARG A 353 -13.58 -19.63 -10.74
C ARG A 353 -13.12 -18.74 -9.59
N LEU A 354 -11.88 -18.23 -9.63
CA LEU A 354 -11.40 -17.27 -8.63
C LEU A 354 -12.17 -15.95 -8.68
N SER A 355 -12.47 -15.43 -9.86
CA SER A 355 -13.23 -14.16 -9.98
C SER A 355 -14.62 -14.28 -9.38
N VAL A 356 -15.32 -15.41 -9.58
CA VAL A 356 -16.64 -15.65 -8.99
C VAL A 356 -16.61 -15.59 -7.46
N LEU A 357 -15.53 -16.09 -6.82
CA LEU A 357 -15.37 -16.00 -5.36
C LEU A 357 -15.28 -14.54 -4.87
N PHE A 358 -14.63 -13.67 -5.64
CA PHE A 358 -14.40 -12.27 -5.25
C PHE A 358 -15.47 -11.29 -5.72
N ALA A 359 -16.23 -11.61 -6.78
CA ALA A 359 -17.23 -10.75 -7.44
C ALA A 359 -18.43 -10.34 -6.55
N GLY A 360 -18.36 -10.61 -5.25
CA GLY A 360 -19.25 -10.10 -4.24
C GLY A 360 -20.32 -11.11 -3.85
N ARG A 361 -20.42 -11.39 -2.55
CA ARG A 361 -21.59 -12.07 -1.98
C ARG A 361 -22.68 -11.04 -1.76
N GLN A 362 -23.78 -11.19 -2.50
CA GLN A 362 -25.03 -10.48 -2.25
C GLN A 362 -25.68 -11.09 -0.98
N GLY A 363 -25.07 -10.83 0.18
CA GLY A 363 -25.57 -11.23 1.49
C GLY A 363 -26.03 -10.02 2.30
N PRO A 364 -26.68 -10.21 3.46
CA PRO A 364 -27.18 -9.11 4.30
C PRO A 364 -26.04 -8.20 4.79
N GLY A 365 -25.73 -7.16 4.01
CA GLY A 365 -25.20 -5.84 4.36
C GLY A 365 -23.94 -5.69 5.24
N ARG A 366 -23.25 -6.75 5.69
CA ARG A 366 -22.23 -6.62 6.74
C ARG A 366 -20.94 -7.43 6.58
N VAL A 367 -20.88 -8.43 5.70
CA VAL A 367 -19.66 -9.24 5.52
C VAL A 367 -18.61 -8.42 4.76
N ARG A 368 -17.37 -8.38 5.26
CA ARG A 368 -16.26 -7.73 4.55
C ARG A 368 -15.91 -8.52 3.28
N ALA A 369 -15.95 -7.86 2.13
CA ALA A 369 -15.44 -8.42 0.89
C ALA A 369 -14.00 -7.95 0.69
N PRO A 370 -13.09 -8.85 0.27
CA PRO A 370 -11.73 -8.50 -0.04
C PRO A 370 -11.67 -7.31 -1.01
N THR A 371 -10.78 -6.37 -0.68
CA THR A 371 -10.52 -5.18 -1.51
C THR A 371 -9.22 -5.32 -2.28
N LEU A 372 -8.33 -6.17 -1.76
CA LEU A 372 -7.00 -6.44 -2.28
C LEU A 372 -6.75 -7.95 -2.27
N VAL A 373 -6.16 -8.45 -3.35
CA VAL A 373 -5.53 -9.78 -3.39
C VAL A 373 -4.03 -9.63 -3.62
N VAL A 374 -3.22 -10.39 -2.89
CA VAL A 374 -1.78 -10.49 -3.10
C VAL A 374 -1.49 -11.93 -3.54
N LEU A 375 -1.08 -12.11 -4.79
CA LEU A 375 -0.68 -13.40 -5.36
C LEU A 375 0.84 -13.49 -5.28
N ASN A 376 1.35 -14.15 -4.24
CA ASN A 376 2.78 -14.32 -4.04
C ASN A 376 3.26 -15.65 -4.64
N ALA A 377 4.38 -15.60 -5.36
CA ALA A 377 5.03 -16.77 -5.97
C ALA A 377 6.28 -17.10 -5.15
N CYS A 378 6.23 -18.09 -4.26
CA CYS A 378 7.31 -18.40 -3.30
C CYS A 378 8.42 -19.29 -3.89
N GLN A 379 9.52 -19.52 -3.16
CA GLN A 379 10.80 -20.11 -3.61
C GLN A 379 10.82 -21.33 -4.57
N SER A 380 9.77 -22.13 -4.69
CA SER A 380 9.69 -23.22 -5.68
C SER A 380 8.92 -22.85 -6.95
N ALA A 381 8.35 -21.65 -6.99
CA ALA A 381 7.52 -21.11 -8.06
C ALA A 381 8.42 -20.73 -9.24
N THR A 382 8.28 -21.51 -10.31
CA THR A 382 8.95 -21.30 -11.59
C THR A 382 8.56 -19.97 -12.22
N ILE A 383 9.28 -19.57 -13.28
CA ILE A 383 8.88 -18.45 -14.15
C ILE A 383 7.41 -18.59 -14.60
N GLU A 384 6.99 -19.82 -14.89
CA GLU A 384 5.61 -20.13 -15.24
C GLU A 384 4.64 -19.76 -14.12
N SER A 385 4.96 -20.12 -12.87
CA SER A 385 4.15 -19.76 -11.71
C SER A 385 4.07 -18.25 -11.50
N ALA A 386 5.17 -17.51 -11.69
CA ALA A 386 5.15 -16.05 -11.64
C ALA A 386 4.23 -15.49 -12.74
N ARG A 387 4.41 -15.93 -14.00
CA ARG A 387 3.54 -15.54 -15.13
C ARG A 387 2.05 -15.82 -14.86
N ALA A 388 1.73 -16.93 -14.19
CA ALA A 388 0.36 -17.23 -13.78
C ALA A 388 -0.19 -16.18 -12.81
N THR A 389 0.58 -15.80 -11.76
CA THR A 389 0.13 -14.74 -10.83
C THR A 389 -0.05 -13.39 -11.52
N LEU A 390 0.84 -13.06 -12.46
CA LEU A 390 0.75 -11.84 -13.26
C LEU A 390 -0.49 -11.84 -14.17
N GLY A 391 -0.85 -12.99 -14.75
CA GLY A 391 -2.03 -13.16 -15.60
C GLY A 391 -3.34 -13.14 -14.82
N LEU A 392 -3.39 -13.72 -13.61
CA LEU A 392 -4.58 -13.72 -12.76
C LEU A 392 -4.92 -12.33 -12.21
N ALA A 393 -3.91 -11.58 -11.75
CA ALA A 393 -4.10 -10.29 -11.08
C ALA A 393 -5.04 -9.30 -11.80
N PRO A 394 -4.87 -8.98 -13.11
CA PRO A 394 -5.76 -8.05 -13.80
C PRO A 394 -7.19 -8.58 -13.92
N VAL A 395 -7.38 -9.90 -14.12
CA VAL A 395 -8.70 -10.52 -14.24
C VAL A 395 -9.45 -10.43 -12.91
N LEU A 396 -8.78 -10.67 -11.78
CA LEU A 396 -9.40 -10.54 -10.44
C LEU A 396 -9.82 -9.10 -10.11
N VAL A 397 -9.08 -8.09 -10.59
CA VAL A 397 -9.48 -6.67 -10.43
C VAL A 397 -10.72 -6.34 -11.27
N GLN A 398 -10.76 -6.81 -12.51
CA GLN A 398 -11.84 -6.49 -13.45
C GLN A 398 -13.11 -7.31 -13.16
N ARG A 399 -13.00 -8.64 -13.14
CA ARG A 399 -14.13 -9.57 -12.99
C ARG A 399 -14.45 -9.88 -11.53
N GLY A 400 -13.43 -9.99 -10.68
CA GLY A 400 -13.60 -10.21 -9.23
C GLY A 400 -13.95 -8.97 -8.43
N GLN A 401 -14.15 -7.81 -9.08
CA GLN A 401 -14.55 -6.54 -8.44
C GLN A 401 -13.60 -6.05 -7.32
N LEU A 402 -12.35 -6.53 -7.30
CA LEU A 402 -11.32 -6.04 -6.38
C LEU A 402 -10.89 -4.63 -6.78
N LEU A 403 -10.44 -3.83 -5.80
CA LEU A 403 -9.88 -2.51 -6.09
C LEU A 403 -8.43 -2.57 -6.57
N ALA A 404 -7.71 -3.62 -6.15
CA ALA A 404 -6.35 -3.88 -6.57
C ALA A 404 -5.97 -5.36 -6.43
N ALA A 405 -4.97 -5.76 -7.19
CA ALA A 405 -4.28 -7.03 -7.03
C ALA A 405 -2.77 -6.84 -7.24
N VAL A 406 -1.96 -7.57 -6.45
CA VAL A 406 -0.53 -7.70 -6.68
C VAL A 406 -0.27 -9.07 -7.27
N GLY A 407 0.47 -9.14 -8.38
CA GLY A 407 1.03 -10.38 -8.92
C GLY A 407 2.56 -10.29 -8.99
N MET A 408 3.24 -11.41 -9.13
CA MET A 408 4.70 -11.48 -9.28
C MET A 408 5.06 -11.76 -10.74
N GLN A 409 5.86 -10.92 -11.39
CA GLN A 409 6.31 -11.19 -12.76
C GLN A 409 7.55 -12.10 -12.84
N PHE A 410 8.29 -12.24 -11.74
CA PHE A 410 9.42 -13.16 -11.61
C PHE A 410 9.36 -13.93 -10.29
N PRO A 411 10.03 -15.10 -10.16
CA PRO A 411 10.26 -15.71 -8.85
C PRO A 411 10.93 -14.70 -7.90
N ILE A 412 10.54 -14.72 -6.62
CA ILE A 412 11.10 -13.83 -5.59
C ILE A 412 11.81 -14.65 -4.51
N ASP A 413 13.01 -14.23 -4.11
CA ASP A 413 13.73 -14.87 -3.01
C ASP A 413 12.97 -14.70 -1.69
N ASP A 414 13.11 -15.67 -0.79
CA ASP A 414 12.46 -15.68 0.52
C ASP A 414 12.71 -14.41 1.33
N ASN A 415 13.96 -13.93 1.38
CA ASN A 415 14.28 -12.74 2.16
C ASN A 415 13.64 -11.49 1.54
N SER A 416 13.59 -11.44 0.20
CA SER A 416 12.92 -10.37 -0.54
C SER A 416 11.40 -10.43 -0.35
N ALA A 417 10.80 -11.62 -0.35
CA ALA A 417 9.37 -11.84 -0.11
C ALA A 417 8.97 -11.45 1.32
N MET A 418 9.79 -11.81 2.31
CA MET A 418 9.58 -11.37 3.70
C MET A 418 9.67 -9.84 3.83
N LEU A 419 10.71 -9.24 3.25
CA LEU A 419 10.89 -7.79 3.31
C LEU A 419 9.77 -7.06 2.54
N PHE A 420 9.34 -7.64 1.41
CA PHE A 420 8.17 -7.19 0.67
C PHE A 420 6.94 -7.18 1.57
N ALA A 421 6.56 -8.34 2.13
CA ALA A 421 5.39 -8.45 3.00
C ALA A 421 5.48 -7.48 4.18
N ALA A 422 6.64 -7.39 4.85
CA ALA A 422 6.85 -6.48 5.96
C ALA A 422 6.55 -5.03 5.59
N LYS A 423 7.22 -4.53 4.54
CA LYS A 423 7.15 -3.11 4.19
C LYS A 423 5.88 -2.75 3.43
N PHE A 424 5.34 -3.68 2.63
CA PHE A 424 4.07 -3.52 1.96
C PHE A 424 2.93 -3.39 2.97
N TYR A 425 2.77 -4.37 3.87
CA TYR A 425 1.68 -4.34 4.84
C TYR A 425 1.86 -3.16 5.81
N GLU A 426 3.05 -2.92 6.37
CA GLU A 426 3.31 -1.76 7.24
C GLU A 426 2.87 -0.43 6.60
N ALA A 427 3.20 -0.21 5.32
CA ALA A 427 2.81 0.99 4.58
C ALA A 427 1.30 1.05 4.30
N LEU A 428 0.71 -0.07 3.87
CA LEU A 428 -0.70 -0.16 3.54
C LEU A 428 -1.58 0.11 4.78
N PHE A 429 -1.20 -0.44 5.94
CA PHE A 429 -1.90 -0.19 7.21
C PHE A 429 -1.80 1.27 7.66
N ARG A 430 -0.66 1.92 7.39
CA ARG A 430 -0.41 3.30 7.78
C ARG A 430 -1.19 4.30 6.90
N ALA A 431 -1.13 4.13 5.58
CA ALA A 431 -1.66 5.11 4.62
C ALA A 431 -3.02 4.71 4.02
N GLY A 432 -3.38 3.44 4.05
CA GLY A 432 -4.53 2.91 3.30
C GLY A 432 -4.33 2.96 1.78
N GLN A 433 -3.10 3.20 1.32
CA GLN A 433 -2.74 3.51 -0.06
C GLN A 433 -1.79 2.43 -0.61
N VAL A 434 -2.21 1.69 -1.63
CA VAL A 434 -1.53 0.45 -2.08
C VAL A 434 -0.36 0.70 -3.01
N ASP A 435 -0.45 1.73 -3.85
CA ASP A 435 0.62 2.18 -4.75
C ASP A 435 1.82 2.74 -3.96
N TYR A 436 1.56 3.45 -2.87
CA TYR A 436 2.59 3.84 -1.90
C TYR A 436 3.20 2.60 -1.24
N ALA A 437 2.36 1.65 -0.83
CA ALA A 437 2.81 0.44 -0.16
C ALA A 437 3.74 -0.41 -1.03
N ILE A 438 3.39 -0.59 -2.31
CA ILE A 438 4.27 -1.32 -3.24
C ILE A 438 5.55 -0.56 -3.52
N ALA A 439 5.49 0.76 -3.74
CA ALA A 439 6.69 1.58 -3.96
C ALA A 439 7.64 1.52 -2.76
N LYS A 440 7.12 1.58 -1.53
CA LYS A 440 7.91 1.43 -0.30
C LYS A 440 8.55 0.05 -0.19
N ALA A 441 7.80 -1.00 -0.51
CA ALA A 441 8.31 -2.37 -0.48
C ALA A 441 9.46 -2.57 -1.50
N ARG A 442 9.26 -2.13 -2.75
CA ARG A 442 10.30 -2.19 -3.79
C ARG A 442 11.56 -1.40 -3.39
N ASN A 443 11.36 -0.20 -2.82
CA ASN A 443 12.47 0.62 -2.33
C ASN A 443 13.25 -0.05 -1.19
N ALA A 444 12.56 -0.74 -0.28
CA ALA A 444 13.23 -1.46 0.80
C ALA A 444 14.07 -2.63 0.26
N ILE A 445 13.54 -3.39 -0.70
CA ILE A 445 14.24 -4.54 -1.30
C ILE A 445 15.54 -4.10 -2.01
N ILE A 446 15.48 -3.06 -2.86
CA ILE A 446 16.68 -2.56 -3.55
C ILE A 446 17.72 -1.99 -2.57
N SER A 447 17.29 -1.46 -1.42
CA SER A 447 18.17 -0.84 -0.43
C SER A 447 18.81 -1.87 0.53
N ALA A 448 18.14 -2.99 0.77
CA ALA A 448 18.58 -4.01 1.71
C ALA A 448 19.66 -4.94 1.13
N LYS A 449 19.65 -5.20 -0.18
CA LYS A 449 20.53 -6.19 -0.82
C LYS A 449 21.68 -5.53 -1.61
N ARG A 450 22.87 -6.13 -1.55
CA ARG A 450 24.01 -5.83 -2.43
C ARG A 450 24.32 -7.09 -3.24
N GLY A 451 23.98 -7.15 -4.54
CA GLY A 451 24.32 -8.28 -5.41
C GLY A 451 23.23 -8.67 -6.43
N VAL A 452 23.35 -9.88 -7.01
CA VAL A 452 22.45 -10.47 -8.03
C VAL A 452 21.01 -10.63 -7.52
N GLU A 453 20.84 -10.87 -6.22
CA GLU A 453 19.54 -10.88 -5.50
C GLU A 453 18.90 -9.49 -5.36
N GLY A 454 19.58 -8.42 -5.77
CA GLY A 454 19.11 -7.03 -5.70
C GLY A 454 18.12 -6.64 -6.81
N ARG A 455 17.39 -7.61 -7.37
CA ARG A 455 16.51 -7.42 -8.55
C ARG A 455 15.05 -7.74 -8.27
N ASP A 456 14.79 -8.54 -7.24
CA ASP A 456 13.46 -8.96 -6.82
C ASP A 456 12.48 -7.82 -6.57
N TRP A 457 12.99 -6.59 -6.33
CA TRP A 457 12.16 -5.39 -6.22
C TRP A 457 11.33 -5.13 -7.49
N GLY A 458 11.75 -5.63 -8.65
CA GLY A 458 10.96 -5.54 -9.88
C GLY A 458 9.88 -6.60 -9.99
N SER A 459 9.91 -7.67 -9.19
CA SER A 459 8.95 -8.78 -9.32
C SER A 459 7.50 -8.42 -8.94
N PRO A 460 7.21 -7.75 -7.81
CA PRO A 460 5.83 -7.40 -7.48
C PRO A 460 5.29 -6.36 -8.47
N VAL A 461 4.16 -6.63 -9.12
CA VAL A 461 3.44 -5.74 -10.05
C VAL A 461 2.05 -5.46 -9.48
N LEU A 462 1.70 -4.17 -9.38
CA LEU A 462 0.40 -3.73 -8.89
C LEU A 462 -0.54 -3.40 -10.04
N TYR A 463 -1.69 -4.08 -10.08
CA TYR A 463 -2.86 -3.73 -10.87
C TYR A 463 -3.89 -3.08 -9.96
N MET A 464 -4.45 -1.94 -10.36
CA MET A 464 -5.49 -1.28 -9.59
C MET A 464 -6.49 -0.57 -10.49
N ARG A 465 -7.72 -0.43 -9.97
CA ARG A 465 -8.80 0.35 -10.61
C ARG A 465 -9.14 1.63 -9.85
N THR A 466 -8.39 1.94 -8.80
CA THR A 466 -8.51 3.21 -8.06
C THR A 466 -7.64 4.28 -8.71
N ARG A 467 -8.12 5.53 -8.77
CA ARG A 467 -7.32 6.64 -9.32
C ARG A 467 -6.20 7.07 -8.37
N GLU A 468 -6.51 7.12 -7.08
CA GLU A 468 -5.63 7.66 -6.04
C GLU A 468 -4.81 6.59 -5.30
N GLY A 469 -4.89 5.33 -5.71
CA GLY A 469 -4.25 4.20 -5.00
C GLY A 469 -4.83 3.91 -3.62
N LYS A 470 -5.84 4.66 -3.17
CA LYS A 470 -6.42 4.56 -1.82
C LYS A 470 -7.44 3.42 -1.77
N LEU A 471 -7.11 2.35 -1.07
CA LEU A 471 -7.98 1.19 -0.90
C LEU A 471 -8.83 1.29 0.36
N PHE A 472 -8.26 1.82 1.45
CA PHE A 472 -8.88 1.77 2.77
C PHE A 472 -9.00 3.16 3.40
N ARG A 473 -10.20 3.45 3.90
CA ARG A 473 -10.50 4.59 4.76
C ARG A 473 -10.83 4.04 6.15
N PHE A 474 -9.87 4.11 7.07
CA PHE A 474 -10.04 3.53 8.40
C PHE A 474 -11.11 4.26 9.22
N VAL A 475 -12.14 3.53 9.67
CA VAL A 475 -13.22 4.03 10.53
C VAL A 475 -13.07 3.47 11.95
N GLY A 476 -13.21 4.29 12.99
CA GLY A 476 -13.27 3.78 14.38
C GLY A 476 -11.93 3.67 15.15
N ALA A 477 -10.77 3.90 14.53
CA ALA A 477 -9.52 4.14 15.27
C ALA A 477 -9.58 5.41 16.16
N GLU A 478 -10.53 6.29 15.85
CA GLU A 478 -10.71 7.58 16.50
C GLU A 478 -11.36 7.48 17.90
N TRP A 479 -11.99 6.35 18.28
CA TRP A 479 -12.67 6.22 19.57
C TRP A 479 -11.99 5.26 20.57
N LEU A 480 -11.54 4.07 20.15
CA LEU A 480 -11.04 3.02 21.08
C LEU A 480 -9.59 3.20 21.54
N HIS A 481 -8.68 3.63 20.66
CA HIS A 481 -7.29 3.95 21.05
C HIS A 481 -7.26 5.20 21.93
N VAL A 482 -8.10 6.18 21.60
CA VAL A 482 -8.27 7.41 22.37
C VAL A 482 -8.80 7.12 23.77
N TRP A 483 -9.79 6.23 23.92
CA TRP A 483 -10.29 5.85 25.24
C TRP A 483 -9.24 5.13 26.08
N ARG A 484 -8.46 4.21 25.50
CA ARG A 484 -7.40 3.46 26.23
C ARG A 484 -6.22 4.36 26.63
N THR A 485 -5.78 5.25 25.75
CA THR A 485 -4.65 6.16 26.00
C THR A 485 -5.04 7.34 26.90
N ALA A 486 -6.25 7.88 26.76
CA ALA A 486 -6.78 8.90 27.68
C ALA A 486 -7.02 8.30 29.08
N ARG A 487 -7.60 7.10 29.17
CA ARG A 487 -7.83 6.42 30.46
C ARG A 487 -6.52 6.13 31.19
N SER A 488 -5.49 5.62 30.51
CA SER A 488 -4.20 5.33 31.15
C SER A 488 -3.51 6.59 31.68
N ARG A 489 -3.48 7.68 30.90
CA ARG A 489 -2.88 8.96 31.33
C ARG A 489 -3.69 9.69 32.40
N VAL A 490 -5.02 9.62 32.35
CA VAL A 490 -5.91 10.15 33.41
C VAL A 490 -5.70 9.36 34.70
N LEU A 491 -5.63 8.04 34.64
CA LEU A 491 -5.36 7.20 35.81
C LEU A 491 -3.98 7.48 36.40
N GLU A 492 -2.95 7.70 35.58
CA GLU A 492 -1.61 8.04 36.03
C GLU A 492 -1.54 9.45 36.66
N PHE A 493 -2.20 10.44 36.06
CA PHE A 493 -2.30 11.79 36.60
C PHE A 493 -3.08 11.83 37.93
N VAL A 494 -4.22 11.13 38.01
CA VAL A 494 -5.00 10.99 39.24
C VAL A 494 -4.18 10.30 40.32
N ARG A 495 -3.45 9.22 39.99
CA ARG A 495 -2.53 8.54 40.93
C ARG A 495 -1.41 9.47 41.42
N ARG A 496 -0.80 10.28 40.55
CA ARG A 496 0.22 11.28 40.97
C ARG A 496 -0.37 12.39 41.84
N ARG A 497 -1.60 12.85 41.56
CA ARG A 497 -2.25 13.93 42.32
C ARG A 497 -2.81 13.48 43.66
N ILE A 498 -3.26 12.23 43.77
CA ILE A 498 -3.64 11.60 45.04
C ILE A 498 -2.37 11.39 45.90
N ARG A 499 -1.26 10.93 45.31
CA ARG A 499 0.02 10.83 46.01
C ARG A 499 0.57 12.19 46.47
N SER A 500 0.38 13.27 45.72
CA SER A 500 0.84 14.60 46.12
C SER A 500 -0.08 15.30 47.13
N ARG A 501 -1.35 14.90 47.24
CA ARG A 501 -2.28 15.39 48.29
C ARG A 501 -2.25 14.56 49.57
N GLY A 502 -1.79 13.31 49.51
CA GLY A 502 -1.56 12.45 50.68
C GLY A 502 -0.36 12.84 51.54
N VAL A 503 0.45 13.83 51.14
CA VAL A 503 1.66 14.30 51.86
C VAL A 503 1.45 15.70 52.48
N ARG A 504 0.20 16.15 52.63
CA ARG A 504 -0.13 17.30 53.51
C ARG A 504 -1.28 16.93 54.44
N ARG A 505 -0.96 16.06 55.40
CA ARG A 505 -1.58 16.04 56.72
C ARG A 505 -0.44 16.04 57.72
N GLU A 506 -0.01 17.24 58.07
CA GLU A 506 0.47 17.68 59.38
C GLU A 506 0.28 19.19 59.44
#